data_AF-A0A803TME6-F1
#
_entry.id   AF-A0A803TME6-F1
#
_cell.length_a   1.000
_cell.length_b   1.000
_cell.length_c   1.000
_cell.angle_alpha   90.00
_cell.angle_beta   90.00
_cell.angle_gamma   90.00
#
_symmetry.space_group_name_H-M   'P 1'
#
loop_
_entity.id
_entity.type
_entity.pdbx_description
1 polymer ?
#
loop_
_entity_poly.entity_id
_entity_poly.type
_entity_poly.pdbx_seq_one_letter_code
_entity_poly.pdbx_strand_id
1 'polypeptide(L)'
;MPYSSSSPLSDGGLAAAAAASSSCPAEASASGPGAGQPPSRADAGAGSGAKMNYMPGTASLIQDIDKKHLVLLRDGRTLIGYLRSIDQFANLVLHQTVERIHVGKKYGDIPRGIFVVRGENVVLLGEIDLEKESDTPLQQVSIEEILEIQRVEQQTKQESEKLKAQALKERGLSIPRADTLDEY
;
A
#
# COMPACT_ATOMS: atom_id res chain seq x y z
N MET A 1 45.90 -21.41 -54.70
CA MET A 1 45.69 -21.35 -56.16
C MET A 1 45.22 -22.72 -56.63
N PRO A 2 44.25 -22.84 -57.55
CA PRO A 2 43.35 -21.82 -58.13
C PRO A 2 42.26 -21.36 -57.11
N TYR A 3 41.55 -20.22 -57.18
CA TYR A 3 40.65 -19.59 -58.18
C TYR A 3 39.28 -20.31 -58.33
N SER A 4 38.12 -19.74 -57.94
CA SER A 4 37.33 -18.58 -58.52
C SER A 4 36.29 -19.07 -59.55
N SER A 5 35.04 -18.58 -59.69
CA SER A 5 34.18 -17.59 -58.98
C SER A 5 32.73 -18.16 -58.83
N SER A 6 31.56 -17.49 -58.74
CA SER A 6 31.06 -16.09 -58.86
C SER A 6 29.64 -15.92 -58.23
N SER A 7 29.20 -14.66 -58.07
CA SER A 7 27.93 -14.16 -57.48
C SER A 7 26.80 -13.97 -58.55
N PRO A 8 25.68 -13.21 -58.34
CA PRO A 8 25.03 -12.66 -57.12
C PRO A 8 23.47 -12.78 -57.05
N LEU A 9 22.88 -12.49 -55.89
CA LEU A 9 21.48 -12.02 -55.63
C LEU A 9 21.41 -11.52 -54.16
N SER A 10 20.68 -10.49 -53.72
CA SER A 10 20.26 -9.19 -54.32
C SER A 10 19.79 -8.28 -53.16
N ASP A 11 20.00 -6.96 -53.23
CA ASP A 11 19.87 -6.02 -52.09
C ASP A 11 18.47 -5.82 -51.47
N GLY A 12 18.48 -5.50 -50.17
CA GLY A 12 17.37 -4.89 -49.41
C GLY A 12 17.94 -3.86 -48.45
N GLY A 13 18.03 -2.60 -48.89
CA GLY A 13 18.97 -1.62 -48.33
C GLY A 13 18.52 -0.81 -47.10
N LEU A 14 19.52 -0.30 -46.38
CA LEU A 14 19.39 0.77 -45.39
C LEU A 14 19.23 2.13 -46.09
N ALA A 15 18.43 3.05 -45.52
CA ALA A 15 18.42 4.46 -45.91
C ALA A 15 18.10 5.37 -44.72
N ALA A 16 18.67 6.58 -44.67
CA ALA A 16 18.50 7.52 -43.58
C ALA A 16 18.41 8.97 -44.07
N ALA A 17 17.48 9.74 -43.49
CA ALA A 17 17.43 11.20 -43.44
C ALA A 17 16.58 11.58 -42.21
N ALA A 18 16.88 12.53 -41.32
CA ALA A 18 17.66 13.77 -41.36
C ALA A 18 16.86 15.02 -41.82
N ALA A 19 16.55 15.87 -40.82
CA ALA A 19 16.24 17.30 -40.87
C ALA A 19 15.07 17.83 -41.75
N ALA A 20 14.10 18.45 -41.08
CA ALA A 20 13.50 19.72 -41.50
C ALA A 20 12.94 20.47 -40.27
N SER A 21 13.04 21.81 -40.24
CA SER A 21 12.59 22.65 -39.13
C SER A 21 11.76 23.85 -39.62
N SER A 22 10.51 23.94 -39.19
CA SER A 22 9.62 25.09 -39.39
C SER A 22 8.37 24.95 -38.51
N SER A 23 7.62 25.99 -38.13
CA SER A 23 7.94 27.35 -37.62
C SER A 23 6.61 28.12 -37.54
N CYS A 24 6.38 28.85 -36.43
CA CYS A 24 5.33 29.88 -36.26
C CYS A 24 3.85 29.40 -36.21
N PRO A 25 2.91 30.21 -35.65
CA PRO A 25 3.04 31.21 -34.59
C PRO A 25 2.00 31.01 -33.46
N ALA A 26 1.75 32.04 -32.64
CA ALA A 26 0.93 32.01 -31.43
C ALA A 26 -0.32 32.93 -31.47
N GLU A 27 -1.04 32.94 -30.35
CA GLU A 27 -2.06 33.92 -29.89
C GLU A 27 -3.38 34.11 -30.67
N ALA A 28 -4.48 33.81 -29.98
CA ALA A 28 -5.67 34.66 -29.87
C ALA A 28 -6.30 34.45 -28.48
N SER A 29 -7.00 35.44 -27.92
CA SER A 29 -7.34 35.47 -26.50
C SER A 29 -8.83 35.76 -26.19
N ALA A 30 -9.23 35.36 -24.97
CA ALA A 30 -10.36 35.84 -24.17
C ALA A 30 -11.77 35.98 -24.79
N SER A 31 -12.71 35.14 -24.34
CA SER A 31 -13.94 35.59 -23.66
C SER A 31 -14.78 34.42 -23.12
N GLY A 32 -15.53 34.67 -22.04
CA GLY A 32 -16.68 33.86 -21.59
C GLY A 32 -17.93 34.76 -21.52
N PRO A 33 -19.00 34.41 -20.76
CA PRO A 33 -19.20 33.22 -19.93
C PRO A 33 -20.44 32.39 -20.34
N GLY A 34 -20.68 31.25 -19.67
CA GLY A 34 -21.91 30.46 -19.87
C GLY A 34 -22.23 29.53 -18.70
N ALA A 35 -23.13 29.96 -17.80
CA ALA A 35 -23.60 29.14 -16.68
C ALA A 35 -24.71 28.17 -17.12
N GLY A 36 -24.34 26.91 -17.39
CA GLY A 36 -25.30 25.83 -17.68
C GLY A 36 -25.98 25.31 -16.41
N GLN A 37 -27.30 25.16 -16.44
CA GLN A 37 -28.09 24.63 -15.33
C GLN A 37 -27.88 23.12 -15.13
N PRO A 38 -28.04 22.58 -13.90
CA PRO A 38 -28.15 21.15 -13.70
C PRO A 38 -29.44 20.61 -14.35
N PRO A 39 -29.42 19.42 -14.98
CA PRO A 39 -30.63 18.80 -15.51
C PRO A 39 -31.58 18.45 -14.35
N SER A 40 -32.89 18.60 -14.58
CA SER A 40 -33.92 18.40 -13.55
C SER A 40 -34.95 17.35 -13.94
N ARG A 41 -35.58 16.77 -12.90
CA ARG A 41 -36.73 15.86 -12.89
C ARG A 41 -36.49 14.37 -13.16
N ALA A 42 -36.61 13.63 -12.06
CA ALA A 42 -37.54 12.52 -11.86
C ALA A 42 -37.37 11.23 -12.69
N ASP A 43 -36.86 10.21 -12.02
CA ASP A 43 -37.56 8.93 -11.92
C ASP A 43 -37.81 8.63 -10.42
N ALA A 44 -38.83 7.82 -10.10
CA ALA A 44 -39.36 7.59 -8.76
C ALA A 44 -39.23 6.12 -8.31
N GLY A 45 -38.04 5.52 -8.50
CA GLY A 45 -37.72 4.18 -8.04
C GLY A 45 -37.38 4.13 -6.55
N ALA A 46 -38.31 3.66 -5.71
CA ALA A 46 -38.14 3.55 -4.25
C ALA A 46 -37.30 2.32 -3.84
N GLY A 47 -35.99 2.35 -4.12
CA GLY A 47 -35.00 1.44 -3.53
C GLY A 47 -34.27 2.11 -2.36
N SER A 48 -34.21 1.46 -1.19
CA SER A 48 -33.61 2.02 0.03
C SER A 48 -32.08 1.97 0.04
N GLY A 49 -31.45 2.56 -0.98
CA GLY A 49 -30.02 2.84 -0.98
C GLY A 49 -29.69 3.92 0.04
N ALA A 50 -29.20 3.53 1.21
CA ALA A 50 -28.77 4.46 2.25
C ALA A 50 -27.70 5.40 1.68
N LYS A 51 -27.97 6.72 1.69
CA LYS A 51 -26.97 7.72 1.32
C LYS A 51 -25.86 7.70 2.36
N MET A 52 -24.74 7.06 2.04
CA MET A 52 -23.51 7.13 2.82
C MET A 52 -23.02 8.59 2.79
N ASN A 53 -23.38 9.35 3.83
CA ASN A 53 -22.82 10.67 4.07
C ASN A 53 -21.34 10.49 4.42
N TYR A 54 -20.49 10.54 3.40
CA TYR A 54 -19.04 10.48 3.54
C TYR A 54 -18.53 11.73 4.27
N MET A 55 -18.34 11.62 5.58
CA MET A 55 -17.81 12.70 6.42
C MET A 55 -16.28 12.63 6.38
N PRO A 56 -15.58 13.62 5.81
CA PRO A 56 -14.16 13.49 5.51
C PRO A 56 -13.28 13.34 6.77
N GLY A 57 -12.21 12.56 6.65
CA GLY A 57 -11.23 12.34 7.72
C GLY A 57 -11.75 11.42 8.83
N THR A 58 -11.34 11.70 10.08
CA THR A 58 -11.66 10.89 11.27
C THR A 58 -13.16 10.73 11.52
N ALA A 59 -14.02 11.57 10.92
CA ALA A 59 -15.47 11.46 11.04
C ALA A 59 -16.07 10.24 10.33
N SER A 60 -15.42 9.68 9.30
CA SER A 60 -15.82 8.37 8.72
C SER A 60 -15.73 7.26 9.76
N LEU A 61 -14.65 7.23 10.55
CA LEU A 61 -14.35 6.18 11.52
C LEU A 61 -15.37 6.08 12.67
N ILE A 62 -16.23 7.08 12.85
CA ILE A 62 -17.36 7.01 13.80
C ILE A 62 -18.36 5.91 13.38
N GLN A 63 -18.45 5.62 12.07
CA GLN A 63 -19.28 4.53 11.52
C GLN A 63 -18.65 3.14 11.74
N ASP A 64 -17.41 3.08 12.20
CA ASP A 64 -16.58 1.88 12.33
C ASP A 64 -16.42 1.40 13.79
N ILE A 65 -17.05 2.11 14.72
CA ILE A 65 -17.16 1.74 16.13
C ILE A 65 -17.94 0.41 16.27
N ASP A 66 -17.52 -0.42 17.22
CA ASP A 66 -18.02 -1.75 17.57
C ASP A 66 -17.92 -2.84 16.48
N LYS A 67 -17.33 -2.52 15.32
CA LYS A 67 -16.91 -3.51 14.32
C LYS A 67 -15.52 -4.08 14.61
N LYS A 68 -15.23 -5.27 14.06
CA LYS A 68 -13.91 -5.89 14.07
C LYS A 68 -12.99 -5.21 13.04
N HIS A 69 -11.79 -4.85 13.45
CA HIS A 69 -10.83 -4.07 12.67
C HIS A 69 -9.44 -4.69 12.66
N LEU A 70 -8.76 -4.57 11.52
CA LEU A 70 -7.34 -4.78 11.34
C LEU A 70 -6.63 -3.42 11.43
N VAL A 71 -5.61 -3.33 12.29
CA VAL A 71 -4.78 -2.14 12.47
C VAL A 71 -3.32 -2.52 12.26
N LEU A 72 -2.68 -1.89 11.28
CA LEU A 72 -1.25 -2.02 11.04
C LEU A 72 -0.51 -0.90 11.79
N LEU A 73 0.46 -1.28 12.63
CA LEU A 73 1.31 -0.35 13.37
C LEU A 73 2.62 -0.05 12.63
N ARG A 74 3.26 1.07 12.95
CA ARG A 74 4.61 1.42 12.44
C ARG A 74 5.66 0.34 12.71
N ASP A 75 5.55 -0.37 13.83
CA ASP A 75 6.36 -1.53 14.20
C ASP A 75 6.32 -2.70 13.19
N GLY A 76 5.47 -2.65 12.17
CA GLY A 76 5.15 -3.77 11.29
C GLY A 76 4.23 -4.83 11.93
N ARG A 77 3.67 -4.52 13.09
CA ARG A 77 2.78 -5.40 13.87
C ARG A 77 1.33 -5.20 13.45
N THR A 78 0.60 -6.29 13.29
CA THR A 78 -0.83 -6.28 12.95
C THR A 78 -1.67 -6.63 14.16
N LEU A 79 -2.54 -5.72 14.58
CA LEU A 79 -3.55 -5.95 15.61
C LEU A 79 -4.91 -6.20 14.96
N ILE A 80 -5.68 -7.11 15.55
CA ILE A 80 -7.04 -7.48 15.18
C ILE A 80 -7.91 -7.34 16.43
N GLY A 81 -9.02 -6.60 16.38
CA GLY A 81 -9.89 -6.44 17.55
C GLY A 81 -11.13 -5.57 17.30
N TYR A 82 -12.00 -5.43 18.30
CA TYR A 82 -13.21 -4.62 18.22
C TYR A 82 -12.92 -3.17 18.63
N LEU A 83 -13.33 -2.22 17.80
CA LEU A 83 -13.00 -0.80 17.95
C LEU A 83 -14.01 -0.08 18.85
N ARG A 84 -13.65 0.16 20.12
CA ARG A 84 -14.59 0.64 21.16
C ARG A 84 -14.73 2.16 21.24
N SER A 85 -13.65 2.89 20.95
CA SER A 85 -13.66 4.36 20.90
C SER A 85 -12.49 4.89 20.10
N ILE A 86 -12.71 6.05 19.49
CA ILE A 86 -11.77 6.73 18.59
C ILE A 86 -11.73 8.21 18.96
N ASP A 87 -10.55 8.78 19.00
CA ASP A 87 -10.31 10.21 19.21
C ASP A 87 -10.07 10.94 17.88
N GLN A 88 -10.22 12.27 17.85
CA GLN A 88 -9.97 13.11 16.66
C GLN A 88 -8.55 12.95 16.10
N PHE A 89 -7.58 12.66 16.98
CA PHE A 89 -6.18 12.34 16.66
C PHE A 89 -5.95 10.86 16.29
N ALA A 90 -7.00 10.12 15.96
CA ALA A 90 -7.00 8.69 15.65
C ALA A 90 -6.46 7.77 16.77
N ASN A 91 -6.44 8.21 18.04
CA ASN A 91 -6.16 7.31 19.15
C ASN A 91 -7.26 6.23 19.23
N LEU A 92 -6.87 4.95 19.22
CA LEU A 92 -7.79 3.82 19.14
C LEU A 92 -7.83 3.05 20.47
N VAL A 93 -9.02 2.73 20.96
CA VAL A 93 -9.21 1.73 22.03
C VAL A 93 -9.80 0.46 21.43
N LEU A 94 -9.02 -0.62 21.47
CA LEU A 94 -9.39 -1.92 20.93
C LEU A 94 -9.68 -2.92 22.06
N HIS A 95 -10.74 -3.70 21.91
CA HIS A 95 -11.19 -4.74 22.83
C HIS A 95 -11.15 -6.13 22.17
N GLN A 96 -10.91 -7.17 22.98
CA GLN A 96 -10.59 -8.54 22.54
C GLN A 96 -9.51 -8.55 21.45
N THR A 97 -8.42 -7.80 21.69
CA THR A 97 -7.30 -7.74 20.75
C THR A 97 -6.53 -9.05 20.65
N VAL A 98 -6.21 -9.39 19.41
CA VAL A 98 -5.31 -10.45 18.99
C VAL A 98 -4.24 -9.80 18.13
N GLU A 99 -2.98 -10.03 18.47
CA GLU A 99 -1.81 -9.64 17.68
C GLU A 99 -1.50 -10.78 16.70
N ARG A 100 -1.69 -10.56 15.39
CA ARG A 100 -1.49 -11.57 14.35
C ARG A 100 -0.16 -11.37 13.65
N ILE A 101 0.77 -12.30 13.89
CA ILE A 101 2.07 -12.36 13.23
C ILE A 101 1.94 -13.21 11.98
N HIS A 102 2.36 -12.68 10.83
CA HIS A 102 2.36 -13.38 9.54
C HIS A 102 3.80 -13.64 9.12
N VAL A 103 4.13 -14.89 8.77
CA VAL A 103 5.45 -15.27 8.23
C VAL A 103 5.27 -16.15 7.00
N GLY A 104 5.50 -15.57 5.81
CA GLY A 104 5.37 -16.24 4.52
C GLY A 104 3.96 -16.74 4.22
N LYS A 105 3.68 -18.00 4.59
CA LYS A 105 2.37 -18.67 4.43
C LYS A 105 1.73 -19.10 5.77
N LYS A 106 2.39 -18.81 6.88
CA LYS A 106 1.96 -19.14 8.25
C LYS A 106 1.45 -17.89 8.97
N TYR A 107 0.51 -18.07 9.88
CA TYR A 107 0.12 -17.03 10.84
C TYR A 107 0.00 -17.60 12.25
N GLY A 108 0.24 -16.75 13.25
CA GLY A 108 0.04 -17.08 14.66
C GLY A 108 -0.61 -15.90 15.39
N ASP A 109 -1.55 -16.22 16.27
CA ASP A 109 -2.46 -15.28 16.93
C ASP A 109 -2.16 -15.21 18.43
N ILE A 110 -1.77 -14.02 18.93
CA ILE A 110 -1.41 -13.79 20.34
C ILE A 110 -2.49 -12.93 21.01
N PRO A 111 -3.25 -13.45 21.99
CA PRO A 111 -4.27 -12.66 22.69
C PRO A 111 -3.64 -11.58 23.57
N ARG A 112 -4.16 -10.34 23.47
CA ARG A 112 -3.75 -9.16 24.26
C ARG A 112 -4.90 -8.53 25.06
N GLY A 113 -6.15 -8.77 24.70
CA GLY A 113 -7.32 -8.37 25.50
C GLY A 113 -7.76 -6.93 25.25
N ILE A 114 -7.27 -5.98 26.05
CA ILE A 114 -7.57 -4.54 25.85
C ILE A 114 -6.26 -3.85 25.48
N PHE A 115 -6.27 -3.08 24.39
CA PHE A 115 -5.09 -2.38 23.90
C PHE A 115 -5.45 -0.96 23.47
N VAL A 116 -4.62 0.01 23.85
CA VAL A 116 -4.77 1.42 23.46
C VAL A 116 -3.64 1.77 22.51
N VAL A 117 -3.98 2.18 21.29
CA VAL A 117 -3.03 2.60 20.26
C VAL A 117 -3.00 4.13 20.21
N ARG A 118 -1.83 4.73 20.40
CA ARG A 118 -1.63 6.16 20.14
C ARG A 118 -1.72 6.41 18.63
N GLY A 119 -2.61 7.30 18.22
CA GLY A 119 -3.07 7.41 16.82
C GLY A 119 -1.97 7.73 15.82
N GLU A 120 -0.89 8.37 16.27
CA GLU A 120 0.31 8.57 15.47
C GLU A 120 0.89 7.26 14.93
N ASN A 121 0.87 6.16 15.70
CA ASN A 121 1.52 4.89 15.36
C ASN A 121 0.66 3.98 14.47
N VAL A 122 -0.57 4.40 14.15
CA VAL A 122 -1.44 3.75 13.17
C VAL A 122 -0.94 4.09 11.76
N VAL A 123 -0.63 3.06 10.96
CA VAL A 123 -0.26 3.20 9.54
C VAL A 123 -1.48 3.02 8.65
N LEU A 124 -2.30 2.00 8.97
CA LEU A 124 -3.52 1.68 8.24
C LEU A 124 -4.53 1.02 9.18
N LEU A 125 -5.81 1.29 8.95
CA LEU A 125 -6.96 0.67 9.59
C LEU A 125 -7.91 0.18 8.50
N GLY A 126 -8.48 -1.02 8.66
CA GLY A 126 -9.52 -1.55 7.77
C GLY A 126 -10.49 -2.48 8.51
N GLU A 127 -11.77 -2.41 8.15
CA GLU A 127 -12.81 -3.30 8.66
C GLU A 127 -12.53 -4.75 8.23
N ILE A 128 -12.72 -5.72 9.14
CA ILE A 128 -12.59 -7.15 8.83
C ILE A 128 -13.97 -7.76 8.65
N ASP A 129 -14.24 -8.20 7.42
CA ASP A 129 -15.34 -9.10 7.12
C ASP A 129 -15.02 -10.52 7.63
N LEU A 130 -15.81 -11.01 8.59
CA LEU A 130 -15.66 -12.31 9.22
C LEU A 130 -15.88 -13.48 8.25
N GLU A 131 -16.75 -13.34 7.25
CA GLU A 131 -17.05 -14.42 6.30
C GLU A 131 -15.86 -14.66 5.36
N LYS A 132 -15.17 -13.59 4.98
CA LYS A 132 -13.99 -13.65 4.09
C LYS A 132 -12.71 -14.07 4.81
N GLU A 133 -12.62 -13.88 6.13
CA GLU A 133 -11.43 -14.28 6.90
C GLU A 133 -11.25 -15.81 6.90
N SER A 134 -12.34 -16.58 6.99
CA SER A 134 -12.32 -18.06 7.01
C SER A 134 -11.84 -18.73 5.73
N ASP A 135 -11.99 -18.09 4.57
CA ASP A 135 -11.58 -18.64 3.27
C ASP A 135 -10.08 -18.47 2.98
N THR A 136 -9.33 -17.84 3.88
CA THR A 136 -7.92 -17.49 3.65
C THR A 136 -7.01 -18.73 3.75
N PRO A 137 -6.23 -19.10 2.70
CA PRO A 137 -5.44 -20.33 2.67
C PRO A 137 -4.10 -20.25 3.45
N LEU A 138 -4.09 -19.55 4.59
CA LEU A 138 -2.94 -19.41 5.48
C LEU A 138 -2.93 -20.52 6.53
N GLN A 139 -1.75 -21.05 6.85
CA GLN A 139 -1.60 -22.09 7.88
C GLN A 139 -1.52 -21.45 9.27
N GLN A 140 -2.45 -21.77 10.16
CA GLN A 140 -2.35 -21.42 11.57
C GLN A 140 -1.26 -22.27 12.25
N VAL A 141 -0.40 -21.65 13.06
CA VAL A 141 0.65 -22.32 13.86
C VAL A 141 0.63 -21.84 15.30
N SER A 142 1.38 -22.51 16.19
CA SER A 142 1.44 -22.15 17.61
C SER A 142 2.18 -20.83 17.84
N ILE A 143 1.91 -20.19 18.99
CA ILE A 143 2.58 -18.96 19.41
C ILE A 143 4.10 -19.16 19.54
N GLU A 144 4.52 -20.32 20.02
CA GLU A 144 5.94 -20.68 20.16
C GLU A 144 6.62 -20.85 18.79
N GLU A 145 5.95 -21.50 17.83
CA GLU A 145 6.47 -21.71 16.50
C GLU A 145 6.56 -20.40 15.69
N ILE A 146 5.52 -19.55 15.71
CA ILE A 146 5.54 -18.30 14.94
C ILE A 146 6.62 -17.34 15.43
N LEU A 147 6.87 -17.27 16.74
CA LEU A 147 7.87 -16.39 17.34
C LEU A 147 9.30 -16.82 16.98
N GLU A 148 9.59 -18.12 16.96
CA GLU A 148 10.92 -18.60 16.59
C GLU A 148 11.18 -18.48 15.08
N ILE A 149 10.18 -18.75 14.22
CA ILE A 149 10.31 -18.51 12.77
C ILE A 149 10.52 -16.99 12.51
N GLN A 150 9.75 -16.12 13.17
CA GLN A 150 9.90 -14.66 13.07
C GLN A 150 11.31 -14.20 13.51
N ARG A 151 11.85 -14.77 14.61
CA ARG A 151 13.21 -14.47 15.08
C ARG A 151 14.25 -14.85 14.02
N VAL A 152 14.17 -16.05 13.45
CA VAL A 152 15.12 -16.54 12.43
C VAL A 152 15.04 -15.70 11.16
N GLU A 153 13.83 -15.33 10.70
CA GLU A 153 13.66 -14.43 9.55
C GLU A 153 14.23 -13.03 9.84
N GLN A 154 13.96 -12.46 11.02
CA GLN A 154 14.46 -11.13 11.40
C GLN A 154 15.98 -11.11 11.49
N GLN A 155 16.62 -12.13 12.07
CA GLN A 155 18.07 -12.27 12.11
C GLN A 155 18.67 -12.37 10.70
N THR A 156 18.15 -13.29 9.88
CA THR A 156 18.57 -13.49 8.49
C THR A 156 18.44 -12.21 7.66
N LYS A 157 17.32 -11.49 7.83
CA LYS A 157 17.06 -10.21 7.17
C LYS A 157 18.09 -9.16 7.59
N GLN A 158 18.29 -8.95 8.89
CA GLN A 158 19.28 -8.01 9.43
C GLN A 158 20.72 -8.31 8.98
N GLU A 159 21.11 -9.58 8.91
CA GLU A 159 22.43 -9.98 8.40
C GLU A 159 22.58 -9.67 6.91
N SER A 160 21.56 -10.00 6.11
CA SER A 160 21.54 -9.63 4.70
C SER A 160 21.59 -8.11 4.50
N GLU A 161 20.94 -7.33 5.36
CA GLU A 161 20.90 -5.87 5.32
C GLU A 161 22.23 -5.25 5.74
N LYS A 162 22.90 -5.79 6.77
CA LYS A 162 24.27 -5.40 7.15
C LYS A 162 25.25 -5.63 6.00
N LEU A 163 25.20 -6.79 5.34
CA LEU A 163 26.06 -7.12 4.19
C LEU A 163 25.75 -6.24 2.97
N LYS A 164 24.47 -6.01 2.65
CA LYS A 164 24.06 -5.08 1.56
C LYS A 164 24.52 -3.65 1.85
N ALA A 165 24.36 -3.17 3.08
CA ALA A 165 24.78 -1.83 3.49
C ALA A 165 26.30 -1.65 3.43
N GLN A 166 27.08 -2.67 3.80
CA GLN A 166 28.54 -2.68 3.62
C GLN A 166 28.91 -2.59 2.13
N ALA A 167 28.39 -3.49 1.30
CA ALA A 167 28.68 -3.52 -0.14
C ALA A 167 28.21 -2.27 -0.91
N LEU A 168 27.19 -1.55 -0.41
CA LEU A 168 26.75 -0.28 -0.97
C LEU A 168 27.58 0.91 -0.45
N LYS A 169 28.00 0.89 0.82
CA LYS A 169 28.94 1.88 1.37
C LYS A 169 30.29 1.84 0.65
N GLU A 170 30.81 0.66 0.33
CA GLU A 170 32.00 0.48 -0.51
C GLU A 170 31.85 1.07 -1.93
N ARG A 171 30.61 1.19 -2.41
CA ARG A 171 30.25 1.80 -3.70
C ARG A 171 29.83 3.27 -3.58
N GLY A 172 30.05 3.91 -2.43
CA GLY A 172 29.70 5.31 -2.16
C GLY A 172 28.21 5.60 -1.97
N LEU A 173 27.36 4.57 -1.88
CA LEU A 173 25.91 4.70 -1.71
C LEU A 173 25.53 4.53 -0.24
N SER A 174 25.25 5.65 0.44
CA SER A 174 24.64 5.66 1.77
C SER A 174 23.13 5.46 1.67
N ILE A 175 22.62 4.30 2.08
CA ILE A 175 21.19 4.15 2.40
C ILE A 175 20.93 4.89 3.72
N PRO A 176 20.05 5.91 3.77
CA PRO A 176 19.59 6.46 5.05
C PRO A 176 18.79 5.38 5.79
N ARG A 177 19.12 5.17 7.05
CA ARG A 177 18.49 4.14 7.88
C ARG A 177 17.10 4.61 8.29
N ALA A 178 16.06 3.78 8.08
CA ALA A 178 14.68 4.14 8.42
C ALA A 178 14.49 4.42 9.93
N ASP A 179 15.34 3.81 10.76
CA ASP A 179 15.31 3.83 12.22
C ASP A 179 15.65 5.21 12.85
N THR A 180 16.13 6.21 12.09
CA THR A 180 16.57 7.51 12.64
C THR A 180 15.48 8.59 12.64
N LEU A 181 14.28 8.24 13.12
CA LEU A 181 13.15 9.18 13.28
C LEU A 181 12.79 9.49 14.74
N ASP A 182 13.39 8.79 15.71
CA ASP A 182 13.07 8.89 17.14
C ASP A 182 13.96 9.89 17.93
N GLU A 183 14.70 10.78 17.25
CA GLU A 183 15.63 11.73 17.88
C GLU A 183 15.44 13.17 17.34
N TYR A 184 14.32 13.81 17.73
CA TYR A 184 14.11 15.27 17.67
C TYR A 184 13.02 15.76 18.64
#